data_AF-A0A0A8UM78-F1
#
_entry.id   AF-A0A0A8UM78-F1
#
_cell.length_a   1.000
_cell.length_b   1.000
_cell.length_c   1.000
_cell.angle_alpha   90.00
_cell.angle_beta   90.00
_cell.angle_gamma   90.00
#
_symmetry.space_group_name_H-M   'P 1'
#
loop_
_entity.id
_entity.type
_entity.pdbx_description
1 polymer ?
#
loop_
_entity_poly.entity_id
_entity_poly.type
_entity_poly.pdbx_seq_one_letter_code
_entity_poly.pdbx_strand_id
1 'polypeptide(L)'
;MMSHEDTALSISNPRLLAAVYFALLAVIATCIIDSFLYFMGVEQFLPLFKAVLLAVVVAGCFGALFGKRIIHSKKPYRRKAFLFGFLMVLAALPFYVLGFLFLSEEYARWALTDTLSQQLLSYLFTLFYSFIIAGLWLAIAAGFAAMYLRGHLVYDILHSKYLRRQRQY
;
A
#
# COMPACT_ATOMS: atom_id res chain seq x y z
N MET A 1 28.40 20.00 -19.32
CA MET A 1 27.69 19.15 -20.30
C MET A 1 26.57 18.42 -19.57
N MET A 2 25.31 18.66 -20.00
CA MET A 2 24.02 18.18 -19.47
C MET A 2 23.98 17.68 -18.02
N SER A 3 23.51 18.54 -17.12
CA SER A 3 23.00 18.18 -15.80
C SER A 3 22.11 16.94 -15.93
N HIS A 4 22.45 15.87 -15.21
CA HIS A 4 21.59 14.70 -15.01
C HIS A 4 20.35 15.14 -14.22
N GLU A 5 19.47 15.93 -14.84
CA GLU A 5 18.14 16.18 -14.31
C GLU A 5 17.43 14.83 -14.24
N ASP A 6 17.22 14.36 -13.01
CA ASP A 6 16.61 13.08 -12.68
C ASP A 6 15.33 12.93 -13.51
N THR A 7 15.39 12.16 -14.58
CA THR A 7 14.38 12.12 -15.64
C THR A 7 13.03 11.60 -15.13
N ALA A 8 13.06 10.91 -13.98
CA ALA A 8 11.93 10.57 -13.14
C ALA A 8 11.07 11.76 -12.65
N LEU A 9 11.65 12.96 -12.58
CA LEU A 9 10.95 14.22 -12.26
C LEU A 9 10.04 14.70 -13.39
N SER A 10 10.17 14.15 -14.60
CA SER A 10 9.35 14.53 -15.77
C SER A 10 8.06 13.70 -15.91
N ILE A 11 7.80 12.75 -15.01
CA ILE A 11 6.54 11.99 -15.03
C ILE A 11 5.38 12.94 -14.68
N SER A 12 4.49 13.12 -15.64
CA SER A 12 3.33 14.01 -15.52
C SER A 12 2.32 13.55 -14.46
N ASN A 13 2.15 12.22 -14.25
CA ASN A 13 1.19 11.65 -13.30
C ASN A 13 1.81 10.60 -12.33
N PRO A 14 2.67 11.04 -11.38
CA PRO A 14 3.36 10.13 -10.45
C PRO A 14 2.40 9.57 -9.39
N ARG A 15 1.37 10.32 -9.02
CA ARG A 15 0.35 9.88 -8.05
C ARG A 15 -0.42 8.68 -8.58
N LEU A 16 -0.87 8.74 -9.83
CA LEU A 16 -1.63 7.66 -10.47
C LEU A 16 -0.77 6.39 -10.60
N LEU A 17 0.48 6.53 -11.04
CA LEU A 17 1.38 5.39 -11.18
C LEU A 17 1.60 4.67 -9.85
N ALA A 18 1.88 5.43 -8.78
CA ALA A 18 2.06 4.86 -7.45
C ALA A 18 0.76 4.23 -6.92
N ALA A 19 -0.40 4.88 -7.12
CA ALA A 19 -1.69 4.35 -6.72
C ALA A 19 -1.96 2.97 -7.35
N VAL A 20 -1.79 2.86 -8.66
CA VAL A 20 -2.00 1.59 -9.39
C VAL A 20 -0.99 0.53 -8.94
N TYR A 21 0.29 0.91 -8.78
CA TYR A 21 1.33 -0.01 -8.34
C TYR A 21 1.02 -0.60 -6.95
N PHE A 22 0.71 0.25 -5.97
CA PHE A 22 0.41 -0.22 -4.61
C PHE A 22 -0.94 -0.93 -4.52
N ALA A 23 -1.93 -0.54 -5.32
CA ALA A 23 -3.20 -1.27 -5.41
C ALA A 23 -2.99 -2.70 -5.93
N LEU A 24 -2.24 -2.90 -7.01
CA LEU A 24 -1.91 -4.23 -7.53
C LEU A 24 -1.12 -5.05 -6.51
N LEU A 25 -0.15 -4.43 -5.85
CA LEU A 25 0.64 -5.09 -4.82
C LEU A 25 -0.21 -5.50 -3.61
N ALA A 26 -1.23 -4.70 -3.27
CA ALA A 26 -2.18 -5.02 -2.22
C ALA A 26 -3.08 -6.22 -2.60
N VAL A 27 -3.53 -6.33 -3.85
CA VAL A 27 -4.26 -7.53 -4.33
C VAL A 27 -3.40 -8.78 -4.14
N ILE A 28 -2.15 -8.74 -4.62
CA ILE A 28 -1.22 -9.87 -4.53
C ILE A 28 -0.96 -10.23 -3.06
N ALA A 29 -0.65 -9.25 -2.22
CA ALA A 29 -0.40 -9.47 -0.79
C ALA A 29 -1.62 -10.05 -0.08
N THR A 30 -2.83 -9.54 -0.38
CA THR A 30 -4.07 -10.04 0.21
C THR A 30 -4.31 -11.50 -0.16
N CYS A 31 -4.14 -11.87 -1.43
CA CYS A 31 -4.28 -13.26 -1.88
C CYS A 31 -3.25 -14.19 -1.24
N ILE A 32 -1.99 -13.73 -1.09
CA ILE A 32 -0.93 -14.51 -0.41
C ILE A 32 -1.27 -14.73 1.06
N ILE A 33 -1.70 -13.67 1.76
CA ILE A 33 -2.07 -13.75 3.18
C ILE A 33 -3.27 -14.67 3.37
N ASP A 34 -4.32 -14.51 2.57
CA ASP A 34 -5.52 -15.36 2.64
C ASP A 34 -5.19 -16.82 2.37
N SER A 35 -4.38 -17.10 1.34
CA SER A 35 -3.92 -18.46 1.05
C SER A 35 -3.13 -19.05 2.22
N PHE A 36 -2.22 -18.27 2.82
CA PHE A 36 -1.42 -18.72 3.97
C PHE A 36 -2.29 -19.01 5.19
N LEU A 37 -3.28 -18.16 5.48
CA LEU A 37 -4.25 -18.38 6.56
C LEU A 37 -5.09 -19.63 6.32
N TYR A 38 -5.55 -19.83 5.09
CA TYR A 38 -6.27 -21.03 4.68
C TYR A 38 -5.42 -22.30 4.88
N PHE A 39 -4.14 -22.28 4.51
CA PHE A 39 -3.21 -23.39 4.76
C PHE A 39 -3.00 -23.69 6.25
N MET A 40 -3.10 -22.68 7.11
CA MET A 40 -3.05 -22.85 8.57
C MET A 40 -4.37 -23.36 9.18
N GLY A 41 -5.41 -23.59 8.37
CA GLY A 41 -6.71 -24.06 8.84
C GLY A 41 -7.56 -22.97 9.49
N VAL A 42 -7.25 -21.70 9.22
CA VAL A 42 -8.03 -20.56 9.72
C VAL A 42 -9.19 -20.30 8.76
N GLU A 43 -10.42 -20.30 9.28
CA GLU A 43 -11.60 -19.92 8.50
C GLU A 43 -11.53 -18.46 8.04
N GLN A 44 -12.06 -18.17 6.86
CA GLN A 44 -12.01 -16.83 6.28
C GLN A 44 -12.81 -15.83 7.14
N PHE A 45 -12.09 -15.03 7.93
CA PHE A 45 -12.67 -13.95 8.76
C PHE A 45 -13.45 -12.91 7.93
N LEU A 46 -13.03 -12.69 6.69
CA LEU A 46 -13.68 -11.79 5.76
C LEU A 46 -13.66 -12.44 4.37
N PRO A 47 -14.78 -12.43 3.62
CA PRO A 47 -14.78 -12.89 2.24
C PRO A 47 -13.66 -12.21 1.43
N LEU A 48 -12.85 -13.01 0.72
CA LEU A 48 -11.68 -12.55 -0.04
C LEU A 48 -12.00 -11.32 -0.90
N PHE A 49 -13.16 -11.30 -1.56
CA PHE A 49 -13.59 -10.18 -2.38
C PHE A 49 -13.67 -8.86 -1.59
N LYS A 50 -14.26 -8.88 -0.39
CA LYS A 50 -14.34 -7.69 0.48
C LYS A 50 -12.95 -7.25 0.93
N ALA A 51 -12.08 -8.20 1.25
CA ALA A 51 -10.71 -7.93 1.73
C ALA A 51 -9.88 -7.27 0.63
N VAL A 52 -9.94 -7.81 -0.59
CA VAL A 52 -9.25 -7.28 -1.76
C VAL A 52 -9.76 -5.90 -2.11
N LEU A 53 -11.08 -5.67 -2.12
CA LEU A 53 -11.67 -4.37 -2.42
C LEU A 53 -11.20 -3.31 -1.42
N LEU A 54 -11.25 -3.63 -0.12
CA LEU A 54 -10.76 -2.75 0.93
C LEU A 54 -9.25 -2.46 0.76
N ALA A 55 -8.44 -3.50 0.53
CA ALA A 55 -7.00 -3.37 0.35
C ALA A 55 -6.65 -2.48 -0.86
N VAL A 56 -7.34 -2.64 -1.98
CA VAL A 56 -7.17 -1.83 -3.20
C VAL A 56 -7.51 -0.37 -2.94
N VAL A 57 -8.64 -0.08 -2.28
CA VAL A 57 -9.06 1.29 -1.99
C VAL A 57 -8.06 1.97 -1.06
N VAL A 58 -7.70 1.31 0.05
CA VAL A 58 -6.77 1.87 1.03
C VAL A 58 -5.38 2.03 0.41
N ALA A 59 -4.80 0.98 -0.19
CA ALA A 59 -3.46 1.05 -0.77
C ALA A 59 -3.39 2.00 -1.97
N GLY A 60 -4.44 2.09 -2.78
CA GLY A 60 -4.54 3.04 -3.89
C GLY A 60 -4.54 4.49 -3.41
N CYS A 61 -5.38 4.81 -2.41
CA CYS A 61 -5.45 6.15 -1.82
C CYS A 61 -4.12 6.57 -1.19
N PHE A 62 -3.55 5.72 -0.33
CA PHE A 62 -2.27 6.01 0.32
C PHE A 62 -1.10 5.99 -0.67
N GLY A 63 -1.14 5.12 -1.68
CA GLY A 63 -0.21 5.11 -2.80
C GLY A 63 -0.24 6.41 -3.61
N ALA A 64 -1.42 6.99 -3.86
CA ALA A 64 -1.55 8.29 -4.51
C ALA A 64 -0.99 9.44 -3.64
N LEU A 65 -1.26 9.40 -2.34
CA LEU A 65 -0.85 10.40 -1.36
C LEU A 65 0.67 10.45 -1.19
N PHE A 66 1.30 9.29 -1.00
CA PHE A 66 2.74 9.15 -0.79
C PHE A 66 3.53 9.04 -2.11
N GLY A 67 2.88 8.65 -3.20
CA GLY A 67 3.50 8.40 -4.51
C GLY A 67 4.28 9.58 -5.07
N LYS A 68 3.76 10.81 -4.91
CA LYS A 68 4.50 12.03 -5.33
C LYS A 68 5.81 12.18 -4.59
N ARG A 69 5.86 11.86 -3.29
CA ARG A 69 7.05 11.99 -2.44
C ARG A 69 8.05 10.85 -2.71
N ILE A 70 7.55 9.65 -2.98
CA ILE A 70 8.37 8.48 -3.36
C ILE A 70 9.05 8.73 -4.71
N ILE A 71 8.28 9.16 -5.73
CA ILE A 71 8.78 9.31 -7.11
C ILE A 71 9.68 10.55 -7.27
N HIS A 72 9.36 11.69 -6.64
CA HIS A 72 10.18 12.89 -6.76
C HIS A 72 11.32 12.99 -5.74
N SER A 73 11.62 11.92 -4.99
CA SER A 73 12.70 11.94 -4.02
C SER A 73 14.06 12.15 -4.72
N LYS A 74 14.77 13.23 -4.34
CA LYS A 74 16.13 13.54 -4.83
C LYS A 74 17.15 12.60 -4.17
N LYS A 75 18.25 12.30 -4.89
CA LYS A 75 19.34 11.45 -4.39
C LYS A 75 19.90 11.99 -3.05
N PRO A 76 20.23 11.13 -2.06
CA PRO A 76 20.13 9.67 -2.04
C PRO A 76 18.68 9.18 -1.86
N TYR A 77 18.14 8.52 -2.88
CA TYR A 77 16.69 8.22 -3.00
C TYR A 77 16.28 6.91 -2.32
N ARG A 78 17.18 5.92 -2.20
CA ARG A 78 16.86 4.57 -1.67
C ARG A 78 16.29 4.60 -0.26
N ARG A 79 17.01 5.25 0.67
CA ARG A 79 16.59 5.35 2.08
C ARG A 79 15.29 6.14 2.23
N LYS A 80 15.15 7.24 1.48
CA LYS A 80 13.95 8.10 1.53
C LYS A 80 12.72 7.40 0.96
N ALA A 81 12.86 6.73 -0.20
CA ALA A 81 11.79 5.97 -0.81
C ALA A 81 11.34 4.80 0.08
N PHE A 82 12.29 4.09 0.70
CA PHE A 82 11.98 3.04 1.67
C PHE A 82 11.19 3.60 2.86
N LEU A 83 11.68 4.68 3.47
CA LEU A 83 11.02 5.30 4.62
C LEU A 83 9.60 5.78 4.26
N PHE A 84 9.40 6.37 3.08
CA PHE A 84 8.07 6.77 2.63
C PHE A 84 7.14 5.58 2.39
N GLY A 85 7.63 4.46 1.82
CA GLY A 85 6.84 3.24 1.65
C GLY A 85 6.48 2.60 3.00
N PHE A 86 7.43 2.59 3.94
CA PHE A 86 7.21 2.12 5.31
C PHE A 86 6.15 2.97 6.04
N LEU A 87 6.33 4.30 6.07
CA LEU A 87 5.39 5.24 6.67
C LEU A 87 4.01 5.19 6.02
N MET A 88 3.95 4.94 4.71
CA MET A 88 2.69 4.80 3.98
C MET A 88 1.88 3.62 4.52
N VAL A 89 2.49 2.45 4.74
CA VAL A 89 1.79 1.30 5.32
C VAL A 89 1.37 1.57 6.77
N LEU A 90 2.26 2.15 7.59
CA LEU A 90 1.91 2.51 8.97
C LEU A 90 0.69 3.45 9.03
N ALA A 91 0.63 4.42 8.12
CA ALA A 91 -0.48 5.36 8.03
C ALA A 91 -1.74 4.72 7.45
N ALA A 92 -1.61 3.76 6.53
CA ALA A 92 -2.73 3.05 5.90
C ALA A 92 -3.37 2.00 6.82
N LEU A 93 -2.57 1.37 7.69
CA LEU A 93 -2.97 0.27 8.57
C LEU A 93 -4.17 0.60 9.47
N PRO A 94 -4.26 1.77 10.16
CA PRO A 94 -5.45 2.11 10.95
C PRO A 94 -6.72 2.20 10.10
N PHE A 95 -6.63 2.76 8.89
CA PHE A 95 -7.79 2.84 8.00
C PHE A 95 -8.20 1.47 7.46
N TYR A 96 -7.22 0.60 7.18
CA TYR A 96 -7.49 -0.77 6.80
C TYR A 96 -8.16 -1.55 7.92
N VAL A 97 -7.64 -1.48 9.15
CA VAL A 97 -8.23 -2.16 10.32
C VAL A 97 -9.64 -1.64 10.60
N LEU A 98 -9.86 -0.33 10.51
CA LEU A 98 -11.18 0.25 10.70
C LEU A 98 -12.17 -0.23 9.63
N GLY A 99 -11.78 -0.23 8.36
CA GLY A 99 -12.61 -0.77 7.28
C GLY A 99 -12.86 -2.28 7.40
N PHE A 100 -11.86 -3.03 7.87
CA PHE A 100 -11.97 -4.47 8.10
C PHE A 100 -13.00 -4.78 9.19
N LEU A 101 -12.91 -4.08 10.33
CA LEU A 101 -13.86 -4.21 11.42
C LEU A 101 -15.26 -3.81 10.98
N PHE A 102 -15.41 -2.70 10.24
CA PHE A 102 -16.72 -2.26 9.75
C PHE A 102 -17.37 -3.27 8.78
N LEU A 103 -16.58 -3.99 7.99
CA LEU A 103 -17.07 -5.01 7.05
C LEU A 103 -17.26 -6.39 7.69
N SER A 104 -16.79 -6.59 8.93
CA SER A 104 -16.99 -7.81 9.70
C SER A 104 -18.37 -7.82 10.36
N GLU A 105 -19.14 -8.86 10.08
CA GLU A 105 -20.52 -8.99 10.60
C GLU A 105 -20.55 -9.17 12.13
N GLU A 106 -19.53 -9.82 12.70
CA GLU A 106 -19.41 -9.98 14.14
C GLU A 106 -19.15 -8.65 14.84
N TYR A 107 -18.29 -7.82 14.26
CA TYR A 107 -18.02 -6.49 14.79
C TYR A 107 -19.23 -5.57 14.65
N ALA A 108 -20.01 -5.68 13.56
CA ALA A 108 -21.25 -4.92 13.41
C ALA A 108 -22.25 -5.23 14.55
N ARG A 109 -22.35 -6.51 14.96
CA ARG A 109 -23.20 -6.92 16.09
C ARG A 109 -22.66 -6.42 17.43
N TRP A 110 -21.35 -6.50 17.66
CA TRP A 110 -20.73 -6.00 18.88
C TRP A 110 -20.80 -4.47 18.99
N ALA A 111 -20.62 -3.75 17.88
CA ALA A 111 -20.70 -2.29 17.81
C ALA A 111 -22.11 -1.73 18.07
N LEU A 112 -23.16 -2.54 17.95
CA LEU A 112 -24.53 -2.17 18.30
C LEU A 112 -24.86 -2.36 19.78
N THR A 113 -24.06 -3.17 20.50
CA THR A 113 -24.39 -3.63 21.86
C THR A 113 -23.45 -3.06 22.92
N ASP A 114 -22.19 -2.78 22.55
CA ASP A 114 -21.16 -2.30 23.48
C ASP A 114 -21.07 -0.76 23.55
N THR A 115 -20.54 -0.28 24.67
CA THR A 115 -20.25 1.15 24.88
C THR A 115 -19.10 1.63 23.99
N LEU A 116 -19.11 2.93 23.63
CA LEU A 116 -18.08 3.55 22.77
C LEU A 116 -16.65 3.33 23.30
N SER A 117 -16.46 3.26 24.61
CA SER A 117 -15.16 2.98 25.24
C SER A 117 -14.67 1.57 24.96
N GLN A 118 -15.54 0.56 25.01
CA GLN A 118 -15.20 -0.82 24.68
C GLN A 118 -14.90 -1.00 23.20
N GLN A 119 -15.65 -0.32 22.32
CA GLN A 119 -15.39 -0.32 20.87
C GLN A 119 -14.02 0.26 20.55
N LEU A 120 -13.66 1.39 21.19
CA LEU A 120 -12.36 2.02 21.02
C LEU A 120 -11.23 1.12 21.51
N LEU A 121 -11.42 0.44 22.64
CA LEU A 121 -10.42 -0.45 23.23
C LEU A 121 -10.19 -1.69 22.36
N SER A 122 -11.26 -2.32 21.87
CA SER A 122 -11.20 -3.43 20.92
C SER A 122 -10.51 -3.01 19.61
N TYR A 123 -10.85 -1.84 19.06
CA TYR A 123 -10.16 -1.29 17.89
C TYR A 123 -8.65 -1.11 18.15
N LEU A 124 -8.27 -0.49 19.27
CA LEU A 124 -6.86 -0.28 19.60
C LEU A 124 -6.10 -1.59 19.77
N PHE A 125 -6.74 -2.59 20.38
CA PHE A 125 -6.18 -3.92 20.58
C PHE A 125 -5.97 -4.65 19.24
N THR A 126 -6.99 -4.70 18.39
CA THR A 126 -6.90 -5.28 17.04
C THR A 126 -5.84 -4.56 16.20
N LEU A 127 -5.80 -3.23 16.28
CA LEU A 127 -4.80 -2.41 15.59
C LEU A 127 -3.39 -2.78 16.04
N PHE A 128 -3.16 -2.85 17.35
CA PHE A 128 -1.85 -3.16 17.93
C PHE A 128 -1.36 -4.56 17.56
N TYR A 129 -2.23 -5.58 17.68
CA TYR A 129 -1.89 -6.95 17.28
C TYR A 129 -1.64 -7.07 15.78
N SER A 130 -2.51 -6.50 14.96
CA SER A 130 -2.36 -6.52 13.49
C SER A 130 -1.07 -5.83 13.06
N PHE A 131 -0.70 -4.75 13.74
CA PHE A 131 0.54 -4.03 13.50
C PHE A 131 1.78 -4.87 13.76
N ILE A 132 1.85 -5.56 14.91
CA ILE A 132 3.00 -6.38 15.30
C ILE A 132 3.12 -7.61 14.41
N ILE A 133 2.00 -8.30 14.16
CA ILE A 133 2.00 -9.60 13.48
C ILE A 133 2.19 -9.46 11.97
N ALA A 134 1.46 -8.55 11.33
CA ALA A 134 1.42 -8.44 9.87
C ALA A 134 1.89 -7.07 9.38
N GLY A 135 1.53 -6.01 10.10
CA GLY A 135 1.80 -4.62 9.71
C GLY A 135 3.28 -4.31 9.55
N LEU A 136 4.13 -4.77 10.46
CA LEU A 136 5.56 -4.53 10.41
C LEU A 136 6.22 -5.20 9.19
N TRP A 137 5.86 -6.45 8.91
CA TRP A 137 6.34 -7.19 7.75
C TRP A 137 5.87 -6.57 6.44
N LEU A 138 4.58 -6.20 6.37
CA LEU A 138 4.00 -5.50 5.23
C LEU A 138 4.66 -4.13 5.01
N ALA A 139 4.96 -3.40 6.07
CA ALA A 139 5.62 -2.10 5.98
C ALA A 139 7.06 -2.22 5.45
N ILE A 140 7.79 -3.25 5.88
CA ILE A 140 9.13 -3.55 5.34
C ILE A 140 9.03 -3.91 3.86
N ALA A 141 8.12 -4.82 3.47
CA ALA A 141 7.90 -5.22 2.09
C ALA A 141 7.51 -4.02 1.21
N ALA A 142 6.63 -3.14 1.70
CA ALA A 142 6.22 -1.93 0.99
C ALA A 142 7.37 -0.90 0.87
N GLY A 143 8.25 -0.83 1.87
CA GLY A 143 9.47 -0.02 1.78
C GLY A 143 10.38 -0.48 0.64
N PHE A 144 10.59 -1.79 0.49
CA PHE A 144 11.32 -2.36 -0.65
C PHE A 144 10.58 -2.13 -1.97
N ALA A 145 9.27 -2.32 -1.99
CA ALA A 145 8.43 -2.06 -3.16
C ALA A 145 8.50 -0.59 -3.62
N ALA A 146 8.53 0.37 -2.69
CA ALA A 146 8.70 1.79 -2.99
C ALA A 146 10.08 2.11 -3.57
N MET A 147 11.13 1.42 -3.06
CA MET A 147 12.48 1.53 -3.61
C MET A 147 12.54 1.00 -5.05
N TYR A 148 11.89 -0.13 -5.31
CA TYR A 148 11.79 -0.73 -6.64
C TYR A 148 11.02 0.17 -7.63
N LEU A 149 9.87 0.70 -7.20
CA LEU A 149 9.06 1.65 -7.98
C LEU A 149 9.90 2.85 -8.46
N ARG A 150 10.65 3.47 -7.55
CA ARG A 150 11.49 4.64 -7.88
C ARG A 150 12.72 4.29 -8.73
N GLY A 151 13.32 3.13 -8.47
CA GLY A 151 14.62 2.74 -9.02
C GLY A 151 14.58 2.05 -10.37
N HIS A 152 13.54 1.26 -10.66
CA HIS A 152 13.45 0.43 -11.86
C HIS A 152 12.22 0.82 -12.70
N LEU A 153 11.02 0.72 -12.12
CA LEU A 153 9.76 0.91 -12.85
C LEU A 153 9.64 2.29 -13.51
N VAL A 154 10.03 3.36 -12.79
CA VAL A 154 9.99 4.72 -13.32
C VAL A 154 10.95 4.91 -14.51
N TYR A 155 12.12 4.26 -14.49
CA TYR A 155 13.08 4.36 -15.58
C TYR A 155 12.64 3.56 -16.82
N ASP A 156 12.07 2.36 -16.63
CA ASP A 156 11.54 1.54 -17.73
C ASP A 156 10.36 2.21 -18.44
N ILE A 157 9.45 2.83 -17.68
CA ILE A 157 8.32 3.59 -18.24
C ILE A 157 8.81 4.81 -19.02
N LEU A 158 9.89 5.46 -18.57
CA LEU A 158 10.43 6.61 -19.26
C LEU A 158 11.18 6.23 -20.54
N HIS A 159 11.94 5.14 -20.48
CA HIS A 159 12.66 4.60 -21.64
C HIS A 159 11.68 4.14 -22.73
N SER A 160 10.60 3.44 -22.37
CA SER A 160 9.55 3.05 -23.31
C SER A 160 8.79 4.23 -23.92
N LYS A 161 8.54 5.31 -23.17
CA LYS A 161 7.96 6.55 -23.71
C LYS A 161 8.88 7.25 -24.70
N TYR A 162 10.19 7.28 -24.42
CA TYR A 162 11.18 7.87 -25.31
C TYR A 162 11.25 7.10 -26.65
N LEU A 163 11.30 5.77 -26.58
CA LEU A 163 11.30 4.90 -27.77
C LEU A 163 10.01 5.04 -28.60
N ARG A 164 8.84 5.18 -27.97
CA ARG A 164 7.58 5.44 -28.68
C ARG A 164 7.59 6.79 -29.40
N ARG A 165 8.12 7.84 -28.76
CA ARG A 165 8.20 9.17 -29.37
C ARG A 165 9.15 9.19 -30.57
N GLN A 166 10.28 8.48 -30.50
CA GLN A 166 11.20 8.34 -31.64
C GLN A 166 10.62 7.55 -32.83
N ARG A 167 9.59 6.72 -32.62
CA ARG A 167 8.96 5.93 -33.69
C ARG A 167 7.80 6.67 -34.38
N GLN A 168 7.44 7.85 -33.90
CA GLN A 168 6.38 8.70 -34.46
C GLN A 168 6.91 9.90 -35.25
N TYR A 169 8.24 10.06 -35.32
CA TYR A 169 8.95 10.99 -36.20
C TYR A 169 9.83 10.18 -37.16
#